data_AF-A0A0F5AU03-F1
#
_entry.id   AF-A0A0F5AU03-F1
#
_cell.length_a   1.000
_cell.length_b   1.000
_cell.length_c   1.000
_cell.angle_alpha   90.00
_cell.angle_beta   90.00
_cell.angle_gamma   90.00
#
_symmetry.space_group_name_H-M   'P 1'
#
loop_
_entity.id
_entity.type
_entity.pdbx_description
1 polymer ?
#
loop_
_entity_poly.entity_id
_entity_poly.type
_entity_poly.pdbx_seq_one_letter_code
_entity_poly.pdbx_strand_id
1 'polypeptide(L)'
;MNELLTAASVLLAITGVLYALWHDDIVSATSMVMPPHKENRGEFKKTLKSVLWSRAIPLLLATLCIMLVYLPPSVGIIASSLRGYCSLGFDNFKNYDPIATSFVLVEVFTSVLAVQSVVYVWKLLSKLRASKR
;
A
#
# COMPACT_ATOMS: atom_id res chain seq x y z
N MET A 1 -17.12 5.87 15.46
CA MET A 1 -16.82 4.98 14.32
C MET A 1 -16.97 5.69 12.99
N ASN A 2 -18.03 6.48 12.76
CA ASN A 2 -18.18 7.25 11.50
C ASN A 2 -16.99 8.18 11.21
N GLU A 3 -16.47 8.91 12.20
CA GLU A 3 -15.29 9.78 12.00
C GLU A 3 -14.03 8.99 11.59
N LEU A 4 -13.82 7.81 12.19
CA LEU A 4 -12.68 6.94 11.88
C LEU A 4 -12.80 6.39 10.46
N LEU A 5 -14.00 5.98 10.05
CA LEU A 5 -14.29 5.54 8.69
C LEU A 5 -14.10 6.66 7.67
N THR A 6 -14.59 7.86 7.96
CA THR A 6 -14.40 9.03 7.09
C THR A 6 -12.91 9.36 6.95
N ALA A 7 -12.15 9.38 8.05
CA ALA A 7 -10.72 9.63 8.01
C ALA A 7 -9.96 8.57 7.19
N ALA A 8 -10.24 7.28 7.43
CA ALA A 8 -9.62 6.19 6.69
C ALA A 8 -9.95 6.25 5.19
N SER A 9 -11.21 6.57 4.85
CA SER A 9 -11.65 6.69 3.45
C SER A 9 -10.98 7.87 2.73
N VAL A 10 -10.81 9.00 3.40
CA VAL A 10 -10.09 10.16 2.85
C VAL A 10 -8.62 9.84 2.63
N LEU A 11 -7.97 9.16 3.57
CA LEU A 11 -6.58 8.75 3.44
C LEU A 11 -6.39 7.71 2.31
N LEU A 12 -7.31 6.76 2.17
CA LEU A 12 -7.34 5.84 1.03
C LEU A 12 -7.54 6.59 -0.29
N ALA A 13 -8.41 7.60 -0.34
CA ALA A 13 -8.61 8.40 -1.53
C ALA A 13 -7.34 9.17 -1.94
N ILE A 14 -6.69 9.84 -0.98
CA ILE A 14 -5.44 10.58 -1.22
C ILE A 14 -4.36 9.62 -1.72
N THR A 15 -4.16 8.49 -1.04
CA THR A 15 -3.16 7.51 -1.47
C THR A 15 -3.49 6.86 -2.81
N GLY A 16 -4.78 6.66 -3.13
CA GLY A 16 -5.23 6.21 -4.43
C GLY A 16 -4.87 7.19 -5.55
N VAL A 17 -5.05 8.49 -5.32
CA VAL A 17 -4.63 9.52 -6.29
C VAL A 17 -3.11 9.55 -6.45
N LEU A 18 -2.35 9.50 -5.35
CA LEU A 18 -0.88 9.45 -5.41
C LEU A 18 -0.39 8.19 -6.15
N TYR A 19 -1.03 7.05 -5.88
CA TYR A 19 -0.74 5.81 -6.57
C TYR A 19 -0.99 5.97 -8.07
N ALA A 20 -2.17 6.45 -8.48
CA ALA A 20 -2.51 6.63 -9.88
C ALA A 20 -1.54 7.58 -10.60
N LEU A 21 -1.15 8.68 -9.95
CA LEU A 21 -0.23 9.67 -10.52
C LEU A 21 1.19 9.14 -10.71
N TRP A 22 1.67 8.30 -9.78
CA TRP A 22 3.06 7.85 -9.77
C TRP A 22 3.25 6.42 -10.30
N HIS A 23 2.17 5.68 -10.56
CA HIS A 23 2.23 4.28 -10.95
C HIS A 23 3.01 4.08 -12.25
N ASP A 24 2.67 4.80 -13.31
CA ASP A 24 3.30 4.65 -14.64
C ASP A 24 4.80 4.93 -14.60
N ASP A 25 5.18 5.95 -13.83
CA ASP A 25 6.57 6.32 -13.60
C ASP A 25 7.36 5.22 -12.88
N ILE A 26 6.78 4.64 -11.83
CA ILE A 26 7.39 3.55 -11.06
C ILE A 26 7.50 2.31 -11.93
N VAL A 27 6.45 1.95 -12.67
CA VAL A 27 6.45 0.80 -13.57
C VAL A 27 7.50 0.98 -14.67
N SER A 28 7.56 2.15 -15.31
CA SER A 28 8.55 2.48 -16.34
C SER A 28 9.98 2.37 -15.81
N ALA A 29 10.24 2.88 -14.60
CA ALA A 29 11.56 2.74 -13.96
C ALA A 29 11.88 1.26 -13.65
N THR A 30 10.89 0.48 -13.21
CA THR A 30 11.09 -0.95 -12.94
C THR A 30 11.22 -1.80 -14.21
N SER A 31 10.72 -1.36 -15.37
CA SER A 31 10.84 -2.08 -16.65
C SER A 31 12.06 -1.64 -17.47
N MET A 32 12.67 -0.50 -17.15
CA MET A 32 13.85 0.04 -17.85
C MET A 32 14.98 -1.00 -18.00
N VAL A 33 15.44 -1.19 -19.25
CA VAL A 33 16.50 -2.16 -19.59
C VAL A 33 17.86 -1.60 -19.15
N MET A 34 18.68 -2.47 -18.56
CA MET A 34 20.02 -2.08 -18.10
C MET A 34 20.94 -1.82 -19.30
N PRO A 35 21.59 -0.63 -19.40
CA PRO A 35 22.51 -0.35 -20.50
C PRO A 35 23.70 -1.34 -20.49
N PRO A 36 24.09 -1.89 -21.66
CA PRO A 36 25.21 -2.82 -21.75
C PRO A 36 26.54 -2.14 -21.39
N HIS A 37 26.72 -0.90 -21.84
CA HIS A 37 27.94 -0.12 -21.61
C HIS A 37 27.96 0.50 -20.21
N LYS A 38 29.09 0.37 -19.51
CA LYS A 38 29.27 0.87 -18.13
C LYS A 38 29.14 2.39 -18.01
N GLU A 39 29.54 3.13 -19.04
CA GLU A 39 29.53 4.61 -19.07
C GLU A 39 28.11 5.17 -18.99
N ASN A 40 27.13 4.52 -19.65
CA ASN A 40 25.72 4.95 -19.65
C ASN A 40 24.96 4.52 -18.39
N ARG A 41 25.59 3.80 -17.45
CA ARG A 41 24.94 3.37 -16.20
C ARG A 41 24.75 4.53 -15.21
N GLY A 42 25.43 5.66 -15.40
CA GLY A 42 25.29 6.85 -14.56
C GLY A 42 23.88 7.44 -14.63
N GLU A 43 23.38 7.70 -15.83
CA GLU A 43 22.03 8.24 -16.06
C GLU A 43 20.95 7.24 -15.61
N PHE A 44 21.12 5.95 -15.94
CA PHE A 44 20.23 4.89 -15.48
C PHE A 44 20.07 4.88 -13.94
N LYS A 45 21.18 4.96 -13.20
CA LYS A 45 21.16 5.02 -11.72
C LYS A 45 20.51 6.30 -11.20
N LYS A 46 20.74 7.43 -11.87
CA LYS A 46 20.16 8.73 -11.48
C LYS A 46 18.64 8.70 -11.63
N THR A 47 18.14 8.17 -12.74
CA THR A 47 16.69 8.01 -12.99
C THR A 47 16.06 7.07 -11.97
N LEU A 48 16.65 5.89 -11.74
CA LEU A 48 16.13 4.94 -10.74
C LEU A 48 16.10 5.54 -9.33
N LYS A 49 17.18 6.24 -8.91
CA LYS A 49 17.23 6.89 -7.60
C LYS A 49 16.22 8.02 -7.48
N SER A 50 16.05 8.81 -8.55
CA SER A 50 15.07 9.89 -8.58
C SER A 50 13.67 9.33 -8.35
N VAL A 51 13.24 8.35 -9.15
CA VAL A 51 11.91 7.72 -9.01
C VAL A 51 11.74 7.02 -7.65
N LEU A 52 12.80 6.38 -7.15
CA LEU A 52 12.78 5.75 -5.83
C LEU A 52 12.48 6.76 -4.72
N TRP A 53 13.20 7.88 -4.68
CA TRP A 53 13.10 8.87 -3.60
C TRP A 53 11.94 9.86 -3.74
N SER A 54 11.57 10.22 -4.97
CA SER A 54 10.51 11.22 -5.20
C SER A 54 9.11 10.62 -5.24
N ARG A 55 8.98 9.33 -5.54
CA ARG A 55 7.67 8.68 -5.80
C ARG A 55 7.48 7.41 -4.97
N ALA A 56 8.35 6.42 -5.14
CA ALA A 56 8.14 5.09 -4.55
C ALA A 56 8.26 5.08 -3.01
N ILE A 57 9.26 5.76 -2.44
CA ILE A 57 9.44 5.86 -0.98
C ILE A 57 8.32 6.67 -0.32
N PRO A 58 7.96 7.88 -0.80
CA PRO A 58 6.83 8.62 -0.25
C PRO A 58 5.52 7.83 -0.28
N LEU A 59 5.23 7.13 -1.38
CA LEU A 59 4.04 6.29 -1.50
C LEU A 59 4.05 5.12 -0.51
N LEU A 60 5.19 4.45 -0.38
CA LEU A 60 5.38 3.38 0.61
C LEU A 60 5.16 3.90 2.02
N LEU A 61 5.78 5.01 2.40
CA LEU A 61 5.64 5.57 3.75
C LEU A 61 4.20 5.96 4.04
N ALA A 62 3.52 6.62 3.09
CA ALA A 62 2.11 7.00 3.27
C ALA A 62 1.23 5.78 3.50
N THR A 63 1.27 4.81 2.58
CA THR A 63 0.42 3.61 2.63
C THR A 63 0.74 2.72 3.84
N LEU A 64 2.01 2.56 4.19
CA LEU A 64 2.44 1.75 5.32
C LEU A 64 2.09 2.39 6.66
N CYS A 65 2.22 3.72 6.80
CA CYS A 65 1.77 4.43 8.00
C CYS A 65 0.26 4.30 8.20
N ILE A 66 -0.53 4.49 7.14
CA ILE A 66 -1.99 4.39 7.22
C ILE A 66 -2.39 2.97 7.64
N MET A 67 -1.82 1.95 6.98
CA MET A 67 -2.04 0.54 7.35
C MET A 67 -1.71 0.30 8.83
N LEU A 68 -0.52 0.69 9.30
CA LEU A 68 -0.14 0.44 10.70
C LEU A 68 -1.03 1.15 11.73
N VAL A 69 -1.58 2.32 11.39
CA VAL A 69 -2.48 3.07 12.27
C VAL A 69 -3.85 2.41 12.37
N TYR A 70 -4.40 1.91 11.26
CA TYR A 70 -5.75 1.35 11.21
C TYR A 70 -5.82 -0.18 11.33
N LEU A 71 -4.67 -0.87 11.30
CA LEU A 71 -4.58 -2.30 11.50
C LEU A 71 -5.11 -2.76 12.88
N PRO A 72 -4.72 -2.17 14.03
CA PRO A 72 -5.20 -2.65 15.33
C PRO A 72 -6.73 -2.54 15.50
N PRO A 73 -7.39 -1.41 15.17
CA PRO A 73 -8.85 -1.33 15.17
C PRO A 73 -9.50 -2.38 14.26
N SER A 74 -8.94 -2.61 13.06
CA SER A 74 -9.48 -3.56 12.09
C SER A 74 -9.41 -5.00 12.58
N VAL A 75 -8.28 -5.39 13.18
CA VAL A 75 -8.11 -6.71 13.82
C VAL A 75 -9.10 -6.88 14.97
N GLY A 76 -9.33 -5.83 15.77
CA GLY A 76 -10.33 -5.84 16.83
C GLY A 76 -11.75 -6.11 16.33
N ILE A 77 -12.14 -5.47 15.23
CA ILE A 77 -13.44 -5.68 14.58
C ILE A 77 -13.55 -7.11 14.06
N ILE A 78 -12.55 -7.59 13.30
CA ILE A 78 -12.53 -8.94 12.73
C ILE A 78 -12.62 -10.00 13.85
N ALA A 79 -11.83 -9.86 14.92
CA ALA A 79 -11.81 -10.81 16.02
C ALA A 79 -13.12 -10.81 16.83
N SER A 80 -13.81 -9.68 16.90
CA SER A 80 -15.12 -9.57 17.55
C SER A 80 -16.21 -10.23 16.69
N SER A 81 -16.18 -9.99 15.39
CA SER A 81 -17.08 -10.63 14.43
C SER A 81 -16.89 -12.15 14.39
N LEU A 82 -15.64 -12.63 14.43
CA LEU A 82 -15.34 -14.06 14.44
C LEU A 82 -15.83 -14.74 15.73
N ARG A 83 -15.61 -14.11 16.89
CA ARG A 83 -16.13 -14.61 18.18
C ARG A 83 -17.66 -14.66 18.20
N GLY A 84 -18.32 -13.64 17.68
CA GLY A 84 -19.78 -13.62 17.57
C GLY A 84 -20.33 -14.70 16.63
N TYR A 85 -19.63 -14.98 15.53
CA TYR A 85 -19.98 -16.09 14.64
C TYR A 85 -19.84 -17.45 15.33
N CYS A 86 -18.75 -17.66 16.07
CA CYS A 86 -18.53 -18.90 16.81
C CYS A 86 -19.53 -19.13 17.95
N SER A 87 -20.06 -18.07 18.58
CA SER A 87 -20.99 -18.21 19.72
C SER A 87 -22.47 -18.30 19.34
N LEU A 88 -22.89 -17.56 18.30
CA LEU A 88 -24.32 -17.39 17.95
C LEU A 88 -24.69 -17.97 16.57
N GLY A 89 -23.72 -18.43 15.79
CA GLY A 89 -23.96 -19.00 14.46
C GLY A 89 -24.64 -18.00 13.51
N PHE A 90 -25.56 -18.50 12.68
CA PHE A 90 -26.28 -17.70 11.67
C PHE A 90 -27.26 -16.66 12.26
N ASP A 91 -27.66 -16.77 13.54
CA ASP A 91 -28.52 -15.75 14.16
C ASP A 91 -27.79 -14.43 14.41
N ASN A 92 -26.45 -14.44 14.37
CA ASN A 92 -25.64 -13.23 14.52
C ASN A 92 -25.70 -12.28 13.30
N PHE A 93 -26.31 -12.72 12.18
CA PHE A 93 -26.58 -11.85 11.03
C PHE A 93 -27.46 -10.64 11.39
N LYS A 94 -28.28 -10.76 12.45
CA LYS A 94 -29.10 -9.65 12.98
C LYS A 94 -28.28 -8.54 13.63
N ASN A 95 -27.04 -8.84 14.05
CA ASN A 95 -26.10 -7.88 14.64
C ASN A 95 -25.04 -7.40 13.64
N TYR A 96 -25.29 -7.55 12.33
CA TYR A 96 -24.37 -7.10 11.30
C TYR A 96 -24.21 -5.58 11.33
N ASP A 97 -22.98 -5.12 11.50
CA ASP A 97 -22.62 -3.70 11.44
C ASP A 97 -22.01 -3.35 10.06
N PRO A 98 -22.75 -2.64 9.19
CA PRO A 98 -22.26 -2.24 7.87
C PRO A 98 -21.13 -1.20 7.95
N ILE A 99 -21.08 -0.38 9.00
CA ILE A 99 -20.07 0.67 9.18
C ILE A 99 -18.73 0.03 9.53
N ALA A 100 -18.73 -0.90 10.49
CA ALA A 100 -17.54 -1.65 10.88
C ALA A 100 -16.97 -2.48 9.72
N THR A 101 -17.85 -3.10 8.92
CA THR A 101 -17.45 -3.88 7.75
C THR A 101 -16.85 -2.99 6.65
N SER A 102 -17.44 -1.82 6.40
CA SER A 102 -16.90 -0.84 5.45
C SER A 102 -15.53 -0.34 5.87
N PHE A 103 -15.31 -0.13 7.18
CA PHE A 103 -14.00 0.26 7.70
C PHE A 103 -12.93 -0.81 7.45
N VAL A 104 -13.24 -2.08 7.70
CA VAL A 104 -12.33 -3.19 7.40
C VAL A 104 -12.03 -3.27 5.89
N LEU A 105 -13.02 -3.01 5.03
CA LEU A 105 -12.82 -3.00 3.57
C LEU A 105 -11.82 -1.92 3.13
N VAL A 106 -11.95 -0.70 3.67
CA VAL A 106 -11.01 0.40 3.43
C VAL A 106 -9.60 0.03 3.87
N GLU A 107 -9.47 -0.63 5.02
CA GLU A 107 -8.18 -1.09 5.51
C GLU A 107 -7.57 -2.19 4.62
N VAL A 108 -8.38 -3.11 4.11
CA VAL A 108 -7.93 -4.14 3.17
C VAL A 108 -7.37 -3.51 1.89
N PHE A 109 -8.06 -2.52 1.31
CA PHE A 109 -7.55 -1.81 0.13
C PHE A 109 -6.26 -1.04 0.41
N THR A 110 -6.18 -0.37 1.56
CA THR A 110 -4.96 0.32 1.99
C THR A 110 -3.80 -0.67 2.15
N SER A 111 -4.05 -1.83 2.78
CA SER A 111 -3.07 -2.89 2.97
C SER A 111 -2.54 -3.41 1.64
N VAL A 112 -3.40 -3.61 0.65
CA VAL A 112 -3.00 -4.01 -0.72
C VAL A 112 -2.08 -2.97 -1.35
N LEU A 113 -2.40 -1.68 -1.24
CA LEU A 113 -1.54 -0.61 -1.75
C LEU A 113 -0.20 -0.55 -1.01
N ALA A 114 -0.17 -0.80 0.29
CA ALA A 114 1.05 -0.85 1.09
C ALA A 114 1.96 -2.00 0.65
N VAL A 115 1.41 -3.22 0.51
CA VAL A 115 2.16 -4.39 0.02
C VAL A 115 2.69 -4.14 -1.39
N GLN A 116 1.87 -3.60 -2.29
CA GLN A 116 2.29 -3.29 -3.66
C GLN A 116 3.44 -2.25 -3.67
N SER A 117 3.36 -1.23 -2.82
CA SER A 117 4.41 -0.21 -2.68
C SER A 117 5.73 -0.80 -2.15
N VAL A 118 5.67 -1.76 -1.22
CA VAL A 118 6.85 -2.51 -0.75
C VAL A 118 7.49 -3.26 -1.92
N VAL A 119 6.69 -3.95 -2.74
CA VAL A 119 7.18 -4.69 -3.91
C VAL A 119 7.87 -3.75 -4.91
N TYR A 120 7.33 -2.57 -5.18
CA TYR A 120 7.96 -1.61 -6.08
C TYR A 120 9.30 -1.09 -5.56
N VAL A 121 9.34 -0.68 -4.29
CA VAL A 121 10.58 -0.22 -3.66
C VAL A 121 11.63 -1.33 -3.69
N TRP A 122 11.24 -2.58 -3.42
CA TRP A 122 12.15 -3.70 -3.47
C TRP A 122 12.67 -3.97 -4.90
N LYS A 123 11.80 -3.94 -5.92
CA LYS A 123 12.21 -4.08 -7.33
C LYS A 123 13.18 -2.98 -7.79
N LEU A 124 12.93 -1.73 -7.39
CA LEU A 124 13.82 -0.61 -7.73
C LEU A 124 15.17 -0.75 -7.01
N LEU A 125 15.19 -1.13 -5.73
CA LEU A 125 16.40 -1.36 -4.96
C LEU A 125 17.21 -2.54 -5.49
N SER A 126 16.57 -3.64 -5.89
CA SER A 126 17.25 -4.81 -6.46
C SER A 126 17.89 -4.47 -7.80
N LYS A 127 17.20 -3.73 -8.68
CA LYS A 127 17.78 -3.19 -9.93
C LYS A 127 18.95 -2.25 -9.68
N LEU A 128 18.83 -1.33 -8.72
CA LEU A 128 19.90 -0.40 -8.37
C LEU A 128 21.13 -1.15 -7.82
N ARG A 129 20.92 -2.21 -7.03
CA ARG A 129 21.98 -3.07 -6.50
C ARG A 129 22.64 -3.91 -7.60
N ALA A 130 21.87 -4.47 -8.52
CA ALA A 130 22.39 -5.20 -9.68
C ALA A 130 23.24 -4.29 -10.58
N SER A 131 22.86 -3.02 -10.75
CA SER A 131 23.63 -2.04 -11.52
C SER A 131 24.96 -1.61 -10.86
N LYS A 132 25.14 -1.87 -9.56
CA LYS A 132 26.42 -1.67 -8.87
C LYS A 132 27.40 -2.83 -9.05
N ARG A 133 26.92 -4.04 -9.35
CA ARG A 133 27.76 -5.19 -9.72
C ARG A 133 28.20 -5.07 -11.18
#